data_AF-X1DR46-F1
#
_entry.id   AF-X1DR46-F1
#
_cell.length_a   1.000
_cell.length_b   1.000
_cell.length_c   1.000
_cell.angle_alpha   90.00
_cell.angle_beta   90.00
_cell.angle_gamma   90.00
#
_symmetry.space_group_name_H-M   'P 1'
#
loop_
_entity.id
_entity.type
_entity.pdbx_description
1 polymer ?
#
loop_
_entity_poly.entity_id
_entity_poly.type
_entity_poly.pdbx_seq_one_letter_code
_entity_poly.pdbx_strand_id
1 'polypeptide(L)'
;EVQLLLFRIAQGALSNIRRHAEASMAVVKLEFGDNKIKMTVSDNGKGFELPTRVEDLASTGKLGIIGMYERARLLGGTLVVNSELGKGTEVIVESPL
;
A
#
# COMPACT_ATOMS: atom_id res chain seq x y z
N GLU A 1 5.45 18.27 -1.15
CA GLU A 1 4.93 17.26 -2.08
C GLU A 1 4.90 15.86 -1.47
N VAL A 2 5.95 15.44 -0.75
CA VAL A 2 6.04 14.11 -0.12
C VAL A 2 4.83 13.75 0.74
N GLN A 3 4.42 14.64 1.64
CA GLN A 3 3.25 14.45 2.53
C GLN A 3 1.95 14.16 1.76
N LEU A 4 1.71 14.86 0.64
CA LEU A 4 0.48 14.69 -0.14
C LEU A 4 0.45 13.32 -0.83
N LEU A 5 1.57 12.90 -1.43
CA LEU A 5 1.65 11.61 -2.11
C LEU A 5 1.56 10.45 -1.11
N LEU A 6 2.21 10.54 0.06
CA LEU A 6 2.04 9.58 1.14
C LEU A 6 0.58 9.53 1.62
N PHE A 7 -0.06 10.68 1.83
CA PHE A 7 -1.47 10.74 2.19
C PHE A 7 -2.36 10.04 1.15
N ARG A 8 -2.11 10.24 -0.15
CA ARG A 8 -2.85 9.56 -1.23
C ARG A 8 -2.60 8.06 -1.27
N ILE A 9 -1.40 7.60 -0.92
CA ILE A 9 -1.11 6.16 -0.77
C ILE A 9 -1.90 5.59 0.41
N ALA A 10 -1.85 6.25 1.57
CA ALA A 10 -2.61 5.82 2.76
C ALA A 10 -4.12 5.79 2.47
N GLN A 11 -4.64 6.82 1.82
CA GLN A 11 -6.04 6.90 1.41
C GLN A 11 -6.43 5.73 0.49
N GLY A 12 -5.56 5.41 -0.48
CA GLY A 12 -5.76 4.26 -1.38
C GLY A 12 -5.80 2.94 -0.62
N ALA A 13 -4.82 2.70 0.25
CA ALA A 13 -4.73 1.48 1.05
C ALA A 13 -5.93 1.33 2.00
N LEU A 14 -6.29 2.36 2.75
CA LEU A 14 -7.45 2.34 3.65
C LEU A 14 -8.77 2.17 2.89
N SER A 15 -8.90 2.75 1.69
CA SER A 15 -10.06 2.51 0.84
C SER A 15 -10.15 1.05 0.39
N ASN A 16 -9.03 0.42 0.07
CA ASN A 16 -8.99 -1.01 -0.28
C ASN A 16 -9.41 -1.86 0.92
N ILE A 17 -8.89 -1.57 2.11
CA ILE A 17 -9.26 -2.27 3.35
C ILE A 17 -10.77 -2.19 3.58
N ARG A 18 -11.32 -0.96 3.57
CA ARG A 18 -12.75 -0.72 3.82
C ARG A 18 -13.66 -1.44 2.82
N ARG A 19 -13.26 -1.54 1.55
CA ARG A 19 -14.09 -2.11 0.49
C ARG A 19 -13.93 -3.61 0.31
N HIS A 20 -12.78 -4.17 0.68
CA HIS A 20 -12.41 -5.52 0.24
C HIS A 20 -11.94 -6.44 1.37
N ALA A 21 -11.39 -5.93 2.47
CA ALA A 21 -10.65 -6.78 3.39
C ALA A 21 -11.51 -7.55 4.39
N GLU A 22 -12.75 -7.12 4.68
CA GLU A 22 -13.54 -7.68 5.80
C GLU A 22 -12.75 -7.67 7.13
N ALA A 23 -11.86 -6.70 7.28
CA ALA A 23 -10.97 -6.57 8.43
C ALA A 23 -11.70 -5.97 9.63
N SER A 24 -11.34 -6.41 10.83
CA SER A 24 -11.81 -5.80 12.08
C SER A 24 -10.87 -4.69 12.59
N MET A 25 -9.66 -4.62 12.04
CA MET A 25 -8.62 -3.69 12.44
C MET A 25 -7.78 -3.26 11.23
N ALA A 26 -7.40 -1.98 11.22
CA ALA A 26 -6.40 -1.44 10.32
C ALA A 26 -5.39 -0.60 11.12
N VAL A 27 -4.13 -0.64 10.73
CA VAL A 27 -3.03 0.09 11.37
C VAL A 27 -2.32 0.93 10.33
N VAL A 28 -2.05 2.20 10.66
CA VAL A 28 -1.16 3.08 9.90
C VAL A 28 0.02 3.41 10.79
N LYS A 29 1.23 3.05 10.35
CA LYS A 29 2.48 3.29 11.05
C LYS A 29 3.36 4.20 10.20
N LEU A 30 3.90 5.26 10.81
CA LEU A 30 4.89 6.15 10.20
C LEU A 30 6.19 6.07 11.00
N GLU A 31 7.29 5.82 10.32
CA GLU A 31 8.62 5.72 10.90
C GLU A 31 9.55 6.69 10.17
N PHE A 32 10.24 7.54 10.94
CA PHE A 32 11.18 8.52 10.44
C PHE A 32 12.59 8.05 10.79
N GLY A 33 13.43 7.84 9.77
CA GLY A 33 14.87 7.66 9.93
C GLY A 33 15.63 8.91 9.51
N ASP A 34 16.96 8.84 9.50
CA ASP A 34 17.83 10.01 9.30
C ASP A 34 17.55 10.80 8.01
N ASN A 35 17.23 10.12 6.90
CA ASN A 35 16.91 10.77 5.62
C ASN A 35 15.84 9.99 4.83
N LYS A 36 14.95 9.28 5.53
CA LYS A 36 13.90 8.48 4.92
C LYS A 36 12.65 8.42 5.79
N ILE A 37 11.53 8.29 5.12
CA ILE A 37 10.23 8.02 5.73
C ILE A 37 9.73 6.66 5.25
N LYS A 38 9.23 5.86 6.21
CA LYS A 38 8.54 4.60 5.94
C LYS A 38 7.11 4.70 6.45
N MET A 39 6.15 4.43 5.58
CA MET A 39 4.75 4.27 5.97
C MET A 39 4.28 2.86 5.71
N THR A 40 3.73 2.22 6.72
CA THR A 40 3.07 0.92 6.61
C THR A 40 1.58 1.08 6.88
N VAL A 41 0.75 0.57 5.98
CA VAL A 41 -0.70 0.42 6.18
C VAL A 41 -1.03 -1.07 6.15
N SER A 42 -1.58 -1.61 7.23
CA SER A 42 -1.91 -3.03 7.33
C SER A 42 -3.32 -3.28 7.87
N ASP A 43 -3.87 -4.44 7.55
CA ASP A 43 -5.14 -4.93 8.07
C ASP A 43 -5.06 -6.41 8.45
N ASN A 44 -6.02 -6.86 9.26
CA ASN A 44 -6.17 -8.27 9.66
C ASN A 44 -7.29 -8.99 8.90
N GLY A 45 -7.60 -8.55 7.68
CA GLY A 45 -8.70 -9.06 6.88
C GLY A 45 -8.38 -10.35 6.14
N LYS A 46 -9.19 -10.63 5.12
CA LYS A 46 -9.12 -11.88 4.35
C LYS A 46 -7.95 -11.99 3.38
N GLY A 47 -7.20 -10.91 3.16
CA GLY A 47 -6.12 -10.85 2.16
C GLY A 47 -6.60 -11.13 0.73
N PHE A 48 -5.66 -11.23 -0.21
CA PHE A 48 -5.90 -11.58 -1.60
C PHE A 48 -4.63 -12.10 -2.28
N GLU A 49 -4.77 -12.87 -3.35
CA GLU A 49 -3.63 -13.32 -4.14
C GLU A 49 -3.11 -12.19 -5.03
N LEU A 50 -1.83 -11.85 -4.91
CA LEU A 50 -1.14 -10.95 -5.83
C LEU A 50 -0.66 -11.73 -7.07
N PRO A 51 -0.89 -11.21 -8.30
CA PRO A 51 -0.24 -11.79 -9.46
C PRO A 51 1.27 -11.59 -9.37
N THR A 52 2.01 -12.52 -9.98
CA THR A 52 3.49 -12.57 -9.88
C THR A 52 4.18 -11.34 -10.47
N ARG A 53 3.53 -10.64 -11.42
CA ARG A 53 4.05 -9.45 -12.08
C ARG A 53 3.14 -8.25 -11.83
N VAL A 54 3.74 -7.08 -11.67
CA VAL A 54 3.02 -5.81 -11.51
C VAL A 54 2.21 -5.48 -12.77
N GLU A 55 2.69 -5.84 -13.96
CA GLU A 55 1.95 -5.64 -15.22
C GLU A 55 0.59 -6.36 -15.25
N ASP A 56 0.48 -7.49 -14.54
CA ASP A 56 -0.74 -8.30 -14.46
C ASP A 56 -1.76 -7.74 -13.45
N LEU A 57 -1.40 -6.68 -12.70
CA LEU A 57 -2.35 -5.97 -11.84
C LEU A 57 -3.42 -5.26 -12.66
N ALA A 58 -3.10 -4.81 -13.88
CA ALA A 58 -4.04 -4.12 -14.74
C ALA A 58 -5.11 -5.08 -15.27
N SER A 59 -4.69 -6.27 -15.71
CA SER A 59 -5.59 -7.32 -16.20
C SER A 59 -6.46 -7.91 -15.09
N THR A 60 -6.03 -7.84 -13.82
CA THR A 60 -6.81 -8.28 -12.66
C THR A 60 -7.64 -7.17 -12.01
N GLY A 61 -7.75 -5.99 -12.64
CA GLY A 61 -8.60 -4.89 -12.17
C GLY A 61 -8.07 -4.16 -10.92
N LYS A 62 -6.81 -4.36 -10.54
CA LYS A 62 -6.17 -3.80 -9.34
C LYS A 62 -5.58 -2.40 -9.58
N LEU A 63 -6.33 -1.54 -10.27
CA LEU A 63 -5.93 -0.19 -10.64
C LEU A 63 -5.56 0.70 -9.43
N GLY A 64 -6.21 0.47 -8.29
CA GLY A 64 -5.89 1.18 -7.04
C GLY A 64 -4.46 0.93 -6.55
N ILE A 65 -3.96 -0.31 -6.73
CA ILE A 65 -2.59 -0.69 -6.38
C ILE A 65 -1.60 -0.08 -7.37
N ILE A 66 -1.90 -0.10 -8.66
CA ILE A 66 -1.07 0.54 -9.71
C ILE A 66 -0.88 2.03 -9.39
N GLY A 67 -1.95 2.75 -9.08
CA GLY A 67 -1.84 4.16 -8.71
C GLY A 67 -0.98 4.40 -7.46
N MET A 68 -0.95 3.46 -6.50
CA MET A 68 -0.05 3.56 -5.35
C MET A 68 1.41 3.36 -5.74
N TYR A 69 1.72 2.40 -6.63
CA TYR A 69 3.06 2.22 -7.19
C TYR A 69 3.54 3.47 -7.94
N GLU A 70 2.69 4.07 -8.77
CA GLU A 70 3.03 5.30 -9.51
C GLU A 70 3.35 6.45 -8.55
N ARG A 71 2.55 6.64 -7.50
CA ARG A 71 2.79 7.67 -6.49
C ARG A 71 4.08 7.43 -5.69
N ALA A 72 4.38 6.19 -5.33
CA ALA A 72 5.64 5.86 -4.68
C ALA A 72 6.84 6.12 -5.60
N ARG A 73 6.70 5.88 -6.90
CA ARG A 73 7.73 6.22 -7.89
C ARG A 73 7.93 7.74 -8.00
N LEU A 74 6.85 8.53 -7.99
CA LEU A 74 6.92 10.01 -7.98
C LEU A 74 7.63 10.56 -6.74
N LEU A 75 7.57 9.83 -5.62
CA LEU A 75 8.30 10.12 -4.39
C LEU A 75 9.80 9.76 -4.46
N GLY A 76 10.30 9.24 -5.58
CA GLY A 76 11.64 8.63 -5.65
C GLY A 76 11.80 7.42 -4.72
N GLY A 77 10.67 6.81 -4.34
CA GLY A 77 10.59 5.75 -3.35
C GLY A 77 10.18 4.40 -3.94
N THR A 78 9.89 3.46 -3.05
CA THR A 78 9.44 2.10 -3.37
C THR A 78 8.10 1.82 -2.70
N LEU A 79 7.32 0.92 -3.30
CA LEU A 79 6.10 0.38 -2.70
C LEU A 79 6.20 -1.15 -2.72
N VAL A 80 5.86 -1.78 -1.61
CA VAL A 80 5.69 -3.23 -1.49
C VAL A 80 4.26 -3.49 -1.01
N VAL A 81 3.59 -4.43 -1.66
CA VAL A 81 2.30 -4.94 -1.19
C VAL A 81 2.49 -6.42 -0.87
N ASN A 82 2.21 -6.78 0.38
CA ASN A 82 2.18 -8.16 0.83
C ASN A 82 0.72 -8.49 1.14
N SER A 83 0.22 -9.61 0.64
CA SER A 83 -1.12 -10.08 0.98
C SER A 83 -1.14 -11.60 0.97
N GLU A 84 -1.81 -12.17 1.96
CA GLU A 84 -1.97 -13.62 2.08
C GLU A 84 -3.39 -13.93 2.51
N LEU A 85 -4.01 -14.92 1.85
CA LEU A 85 -5.38 -15.34 2.15
C LEU A 85 -5.50 -15.71 3.64
N GLY A 86 -6.45 -15.05 4.32
CA GLY A 86 -6.73 -15.23 5.74
C GLY A 86 -5.77 -14.52 6.70
N LYS A 87 -4.72 -13.84 6.23
CA LYS A 87 -3.76 -13.11 7.10
C LYS A 87 -3.79 -11.59 6.94
N GLY A 88 -4.52 -11.08 5.95
CA GLY A 88 -4.69 -9.65 5.69
C GLY A 88 -3.76 -9.13 4.60
N THR A 89 -3.61 -7.82 4.57
CA THR A 89 -2.76 -7.11 3.61
C THR A 89 -1.87 -6.11 4.32
N GLU A 90 -0.68 -5.90 3.79
CA GLU A 90 0.26 -4.87 4.18
C GLU A 90 0.73 -4.09 2.95
N VAL A 91 0.67 -2.77 3.01
CA VAL A 91 1.20 -1.85 2.02
C VAL A 91 2.31 -1.04 2.69
N ILE A 92 3.53 -1.15 2.17
CA ILE A 92 4.72 -0.48 2.68
C ILE A 92 5.21 0.49 1.62
N VAL A 93 5.37 1.76 1.97
CA VAL A 93 6.07 2.75 1.14
C VAL A 93 7.29 3.27 1.87
N GLU A 94 8.41 3.32 1.18
CA GLU A 94 9.64 3.96 1.64
C GLU A 94 10.05 5.05 0.64
N SER A 95 10.41 6.22 1.13
CA SER A 95 10.85 7.35 0.30
C SER A 95 11.88 8.20 1.06
N PRO A 96 12.80 8.89 0.36
CA PRO A 96 13.62 9.93 0.97
C PRO A 96 12.77 11.02 1.65
N LEU A 97 13.28 11.57 2.75
CA LEU A 97 12.67 12.75 3.40
C LEU A 97 13.00 14.04 2.65
#